data_AF-A0A2D9UEM2-F1
#
_entry.id   AF-A0A2D9UEM2-F1
#
_cell.length_a   1.000
_cell.length_b   1.000
_cell.length_c   1.000
_cell.angle_alpha   90.00
_cell.angle_beta   90.00
_cell.angle_gamma   90.00
#
_symmetry.space_group_name_H-M   'P 1'
#
loop_
_entity.id
_entity.type
_entity.pdbx_description
1 polymer ?
#
loop_
_entity_poly.entity_id
_entity_poly.type
_entity_poly.pdbx_seq_one_letter_code
_entity_poly.pdbx_strand_id
1 'polypeptide(L)'
;MKKNDSQSVFFGKKILIGVTGSIAAYKIPELVRLFVKNGAEVKIILSNDACSFVSPLVLSTLSKNKVISDFVTEDKMEWHNHVELGLWADVFLIAPATANTLSKMATGLCDNILLATFLSCTCPIFCSPAMDRDMYLNRANSKNLSLLKKRNIYIFNVDEGELASGLHGLGRMKDVNSLFLEMANFFLQSLPLFEKKILITAGPTYEQIDPVRFIGNFSSGKMGCELAKQAANLGASVDLILGPSSESLSHPRITIFNIQTAQQMFKACESKFIDCDIAFFASAVSDFKPSSIKKEKINTKSIIIETEPNIDIVKTLSSDKISQFIVGFALETQNEESNAVKKMKNKNMDLIILNSLRDNQSGFGFDTNKITIIDNDLNIKKYPLMKKSEVAKVILDEVLFHKSEIHQSNAL
;
A
#
# COMPACT_ATOMS: atom_id res chain seq x y z
N MET A 1 5.91 -5.49 -23.69
CA MET A 1 6.53 -5.65 -22.36
C MET A 1 5.44 -6.02 -21.37
N LYS A 2 5.35 -7.29 -20.95
CA LYS A 2 4.43 -7.70 -19.89
C LYS A 2 4.89 -7.04 -18.59
N LYS A 3 4.13 -6.09 -18.05
CA LYS A 3 4.28 -5.66 -16.65
C LYS A 3 4.04 -6.91 -15.82
N ASN A 4 5.05 -7.40 -15.13
CA ASN A 4 4.82 -8.42 -14.11
C ASN A 4 3.95 -7.77 -13.04
N ASP A 5 2.82 -8.41 -12.74
CA ASP A 5 1.94 -8.13 -11.60
C ASP A 5 2.66 -8.46 -10.28
N SER A 6 3.74 -7.76 -9.97
CA SER A 6 4.52 -8.03 -8.76
C SER A 6 3.83 -7.43 -7.56
N GLN A 7 3.24 -8.25 -6.67
CA GLN A 7 2.69 -7.94 -5.32
C GLN A 7 3.70 -7.33 -4.34
N SER A 8 4.63 -6.52 -4.86
CA SER A 8 5.79 -6.05 -4.14
C SER A 8 5.40 -4.99 -3.13
N VAL A 9 5.84 -5.22 -1.89
CA VAL A 9 5.75 -4.24 -0.81
C VAL A 9 6.57 -2.98 -1.10
N PHE A 10 7.46 -3.00 -2.10
CA PHE A 10 8.28 -1.85 -2.47
C PHE A 10 7.63 -0.90 -3.48
N PHE A 11 6.43 -1.22 -3.98
CA PHE A 11 5.73 -0.35 -4.93
C PHE A 11 5.49 1.04 -4.34
N GLY A 12 6.00 2.07 -5.00
CA GLY A 12 5.90 3.47 -4.56
C GLY A 12 6.78 3.86 -3.36
N LYS A 13 7.55 2.94 -2.78
CA LYS A 13 8.46 3.26 -1.66
C LYS A 13 9.71 4.00 -2.15
N LYS A 14 10.14 4.98 -1.37
CA LYS A 14 11.38 5.75 -1.57
C LYS A 14 12.53 5.11 -0.81
N ILE A 15 13.44 4.47 -1.55
CA ILE A 15 14.58 3.73 -1.01
C ILE A 15 15.84 4.55 -1.24
N LEU A 16 16.46 4.97 -0.14
CA LEU A 16 17.80 5.54 -0.19
C LEU A 16 18.82 4.41 -0.03
N ILE A 17 19.81 4.33 -0.92
CA ILE A 17 20.88 3.33 -0.85
C ILE A 17 22.22 4.01 -0.61
N GLY A 18 22.84 3.74 0.54
CA GLY A 18 24.20 4.14 0.88
C GLY A 18 25.19 3.05 0.49
N VAL A 19 26.16 3.34 -0.35
CA VAL A 19 27.16 2.37 -0.81
C VAL A 19 28.52 2.76 -0.26
N THR A 20 29.22 1.80 0.35
CA THR A 20 30.55 2.04 0.94
C THR A 20 31.65 1.30 0.18
N GLY A 21 32.91 1.72 0.37
CA GLY A 21 34.09 1.19 -0.34
C GLY A 21 34.40 -0.28 -0.05
N SER A 22 33.72 -1.18 -0.75
CA SER A 22 33.90 -2.64 -0.65
C SER A 22 33.82 -3.26 -2.03
N ILE A 23 34.57 -4.34 -2.24
CA ILE A 23 34.49 -5.14 -3.47
C ILE A 23 33.04 -5.56 -3.75
N ALA A 24 32.22 -5.82 -2.74
CA ALA A 24 30.82 -6.22 -2.90
C ALA A 24 29.93 -5.12 -3.54
N ALA A 25 30.42 -3.88 -3.72
CA ALA A 25 29.68 -2.81 -4.37
C ALA A 25 29.29 -3.13 -5.83
N TYR A 26 29.98 -4.06 -6.50
CA TYR A 26 29.59 -4.53 -7.85
C TYR A 26 28.19 -5.17 -7.88
N LYS A 27 27.66 -5.63 -6.73
CA LYS A 27 26.32 -6.22 -6.62
C LYS A 27 25.19 -5.18 -6.61
N ILE A 28 25.50 -3.92 -6.34
CA ILE A 28 24.50 -2.87 -6.13
C ILE A 28 23.71 -2.51 -7.39
N PRO A 29 24.30 -2.44 -8.60
CA PRO A 29 23.54 -2.27 -9.84
C PRO A 29 22.37 -3.26 -9.99
N GLU A 30 22.59 -4.54 -9.64
CA GLU A 30 21.54 -5.55 -9.70
C GLU A 30 20.43 -5.29 -8.67
N LEU A 31 20.82 -4.95 -7.44
CA LEU A 31 19.87 -4.62 -6.37
C LEU A 31 19.01 -3.40 -6.71
N VAL A 32 19.61 -2.34 -7.27
CA VAL A 32 18.89 -1.14 -7.75
C VAL A 32 17.87 -1.52 -8.81
N ARG A 33 18.29 -2.33 -9.79
CA ARG A 33 17.38 -2.81 -10.85
C ARG A 33 16.23 -3.63 -10.27
N LEU A 34 16.48 -4.44 -9.25
CA LEU A 34 15.45 -5.24 -8.58
C LEU A 34 14.42 -4.37 -7.87
N PHE A 35 14.85 -3.34 -7.12
CA PHE A 35 13.94 -2.37 -6.49
C PHE A 35 13.12 -1.58 -7.52
N VAL A 36 13.77 -1.03 -8.55
CA VAL A 36 13.09 -0.24 -9.60
C VAL A 36 12.10 -1.10 -10.39
N LYS A 37 12.44 -2.36 -10.71
CA LYS A 37 11.53 -3.30 -11.37
C LYS A 37 10.26 -3.57 -10.54
N ASN A 38 10.39 -3.47 -9.22
CA ASN A 38 9.31 -3.66 -8.26
C ASN A 38 8.61 -2.35 -7.86
N GLY A 39 8.83 -1.27 -8.62
CA GLY A 39 8.09 -0.01 -8.49
C GLY A 39 8.61 0.93 -7.40
N ALA A 40 9.77 0.67 -6.81
CA ALA A 40 10.39 1.60 -5.86
C ALA A 40 11.05 2.79 -6.58
N GLU A 41 11.06 3.94 -5.91
CA GLU A 41 11.91 5.08 -6.27
C GLU A 41 13.24 4.95 -5.53
N VAL A 42 14.37 5.02 -6.24
CA VAL A 42 15.69 4.77 -5.65
C VAL A 42 16.58 6.01 -5.80
N LYS A 43 17.13 6.50 -4.68
CA LYS A 43 18.24 7.47 -4.67
C LYS A 43 19.47 6.82 -4.04
N ILE A 44 20.65 7.27 -4.44
CA ILE A 44 21.90 6.62 -4.08
C ILE A 44 22.91 7.63 -3.55
N ILE A 45 23.53 7.29 -2.43
CA ILE A 45 24.68 8.00 -1.86
C ILE A 45 25.89 7.06 -1.92
N LEU A 46 26.96 7.47 -2.59
CA LEU A 46 28.24 6.79 -2.55
C LEU A 46 29.13 7.44 -1.50
N SER A 47 29.83 6.66 -0.69
CA SER A 47 31.05 7.17 -0.05
C SER A 47 32.12 7.41 -1.12
N ASN A 48 33.07 8.32 -0.89
CA ASN A 48 34.19 8.55 -1.81
C ASN A 48 34.93 7.25 -2.19
N ASP A 49 35.18 6.36 -1.21
CA ASP A 49 35.83 5.08 -1.46
C ASP A 49 35.01 4.12 -2.36
N ALA A 50 33.68 4.26 -2.38
CA ALA A 50 32.79 3.41 -3.18
C ALA A 50 32.88 3.72 -4.68
N CYS A 51 33.23 4.97 -5.04
CA CYS A 51 33.38 5.40 -6.43
C CYS A 51 34.47 4.60 -7.18
N SER A 52 35.43 4.02 -6.47
CA SER A 52 36.46 3.14 -7.03
C SER A 52 35.99 1.72 -7.35
N PHE A 53 34.85 1.28 -6.78
CA PHE A 53 34.34 -0.09 -6.95
C PHE A 53 33.08 -0.17 -7.83
N VAL A 54 32.30 0.91 -7.90
CA VAL A 54 31.09 0.96 -8.72
C VAL A 54 30.93 2.34 -9.35
N SER A 55 30.58 2.34 -10.63
CA SER A 55 30.44 3.57 -11.41
C SER A 55 29.21 4.38 -10.99
N PRO A 56 29.36 5.67 -10.62
CA PRO A 56 28.22 6.57 -10.40
C PRO A 56 27.29 6.66 -11.61
N LEU A 57 27.83 6.59 -12.84
CA LEU A 57 27.04 6.65 -14.08
C LEU A 57 26.11 5.44 -14.26
N VAL A 58 26.60 4.24 -13.93
CA VAL A 58 25.77 3.02 -14.00
C VAL A 58 24.62 3.11 -13.00
N LEU A 59 24.93 3.53 -11.78
CA LEU A 59 23.95 3.66 -10.71
C LEU A 59 22.92 4.76 -10.99
N SER A 60 23.34 5.90 -11.55
CA SER A 60 22.41 6.98 -11.93
C SER A 60 21.46 6.56 -13.04
N THR A 61 21.98 5.82 -14.03
CA THR A 61 21.20 5.28 -15.14
C THR A 61 20.13 4.28 -14.65
N LEU A 62 20.51 3.36 -13.78
CA LEU A 62 19.60 2.31 -13.27
C LEU A 62 18.57 2.86 -12.29
N SER A 63 18.96 3.80 -11.43
CA SER A 63 18.06 4.44 -10.46
C SER A 63 17.20 5.54 -11.05
N LYS A 64 17.56 6.05 -12.24
CA LYS A 64 16.97 7.24 -12.88
C LYS A 64 17.09 8.51 -12.03
N ASN A 65 18.08 8.57 -11.15
CA ASN A 65 18.33 9.67 -10.23
C ASN A 65 19.83 10.02 -10.23
N LYS A 66 20.17 11.27 -9.90
CA LYS A 66 21.57 11.65 -9.68
C LYS A 66 22.12 10.87 -8.49
N VAL A 67 23.38 10.43 -8.61
CA VAL A 67 24.13 9.80 -7.51
C VAL A 67 24.89 10.89 -6.76
N ILE A 68 24.80 10.86 -5.43
CA ILE A 68 25.41 11.85 -4.54
C ILE A 68 26.65 11.23 -3.90
N SER A 69 27.79 11.92 -3.92
CA SER A 69 29.01 11.44 -3.25
C SER A 69 29.64 12.44 -2.28
N ASP A 70 29.30 13.73 -2.41
CA ASP A 70 29.84 14.81 -1.59
C ASP A 70 28.74 15.80 -1.19
N PHE A 71 29.03 16.67 -0.22
CA PHE A 71 28.15 17.74 0.24
C PHE A 71 27.89 18.79 -0.83
N VAL A 72 28.81 18.96 -1.77
CA VAL A 72 28.69 19.98 -2.82
C VAL A 72 28.82 19.31 -4.19
N THR A 73 28.11 19.83 -5.18
CA THR A 73 28.30 19.44 -6.59
C THR A 73 29.72 19.73 -7.08
N GLU A 74 30.14 19.06 -8.15
CA GLU A 74 31.49 19.23 -8.73
C GLU A 74 31.77 20.68 -9.16
N ASP A 75 30.76 21.40 -9.63
CA ASP A 75 30.82 22.82 -10.00
C ASP A 75 30.74 23.78 -8.80
N LYS A 76 30.51 23.24 -7.60
CA LYS A 76 30.35 23.95 -6.33
C LYS A 76 29.17 24.94 -6.27
N MET A 77 28.20 24.80 -7.16
CA MET A 77 27.05 25.71 -7.24
C MET A 77 25.87 25.27 -6.38
N GLU A 78 25.76 23.97 -6.08
CA GLU A 78 24.65 23.41 -5.31
C GLU A 78 25.17 22.59 -4.11
N TRP A 79 24.45 22.69 -2.99
CA TRP A 79 24.71 21.88 -1.80
C TRP A 79 23.67 20.75 -1.68
N HIS A 80 24.14 19.53 -1.45
CA HIS A 80 23.28 18.38 -1.23
C HIS A 80 22.80 18.34 0.23
N ASN A 81 21.48 18.44 0.40
CA ASN A 81 20.86 18.47 1.71
C ASN A 81 20.66 17.07 2.30
N HIS A 82 21.58 16.65 3.18
CA HIS A 82 21.50 15.38 3.91
C HIS A 82 20.20 15.21 4.72
N VAL A 83 19.62 16.30 5.24
CA VAL A 83 18.35 16.27 5.97
C VAL A 83 17.20 15.98 5.02
N GLU A 84 17.18 16.62 3.85
CA GLU A 84 16.16 16.36 2.82
C GLU A 84 16.24 14.92 2.30
N LEU A 85 17.45 14.39 2.11
CA LEU A 85 17.64 12.99 1.72
C LEU A 85 17.09 12.02 2.78
N GLY A 86 17.34 12.30 4.06
CA GLY A 86 16.81 11.53 5.18
C GLY A 86 15.28 11.60 5.27
N LEU A 87 14.69 12.78 5.10
CA LEU A 87 13.23 12.98 5.11
C LEU A 87 12.53 12.42 3.87
N TRP A 88 13.23 12.36 2.74
CA TRP A 88 12.71 11.80 1.50
C TRP A 88 12.59 10.28 1.58
N ALA A 89 13.48 9.60 2.32
CA ALA A 89 13.56 8.16 2.36
C ALA A 89 12.48 7.53 3.25
N ASP A 90 11.72 6.57 2.71
CA ASP A 90 10.90 5.66 3.52
C ASP A 90 11.77 4.58 4.19
N VAL A 91 12.95 4.32 3.62
CA VAL A 91 13.95 3.37 4.15
C VAL A 91 15.35 3.77 3.68
N PHE A 92 16.33 3.64 4.58
CA PHE A 92 17.74 3.82 4.24
C PHE A 92 18.50 2.49 4.33
N LEU A 93 18.93 1.96 3.19
CA LEU A 93 19.74 0.75 3.09
C LEU A 93 21.21 1.11 2.86
N ILE A 94 22.10 0.71 3.77
CA ILE A 94 23.56 0.83 3.59
C ILE A 94 24.10 -0.53 3.15
N ALA A 95 24.45 -0.64 1.87
CA ALA A 95 24.85 -1.89 1.23
C ALA A 95 25.86 -1.64 0.10
N PRO A 96 27.04 -2.29 0.11
CA PRO A 96 27.64 -2.91 1.29
C PRO A 96 27.92 -1.87 2.39
N ALA A 97 27.92 -2.32 3.65
CA ALA A 97 28.37 -1.57 4.81
C ALA A 97 29.73 -2.13 5.28
N THR A 98 30.81 -1.39 5.05
CA THR A 98 32.16 -1.76 5.50
C THR A 98 32.32 -1.64 7.01
N ALA A 99 33.31 -2.32 7.58
CA ALA A 99 33.68 -2.17 8.99
C ALA A 99 33.97 -0.71 9.38
N ASN A 100 34.58 0.06 8.47
CA ASN A 100 34.86 1.48 8.65
C ASN A 100 33.56 2.28 8.87
N THR A 101 32.61 2.18 7.94
CA THR A 101 31.32 2.88 8.04
C THR A 101 30.52 2.41 9.26
N LEU A 102 30.45 1.10 9.51
CA LEU A 102 29.76 0.56 10.68
C LEU A 102 30.35 1.06 12.01
N SER A 103 31.68 1.18 12.09
CA SER A 103 32.35 1.76 13.25
C SER A 103 31.97 3.22 13.44
N LYS A 104 32.00 4.02 12.38
CA LYS A 104 31.61 5.44 12.43
C LYS A 104 30.16 5.64 12.81
N MET A 105 29.25 4.82 12.27
CA MET A 105 27.84 4.80 12.66
C MET A 105 27.66 4.45 14.15
N ALA A 106 28.44 3.50 14.68
CA ALA A 106 28.35 3.09 16.07
C ALA A 106 28.82 4.21 17.02
N THR A 107 29.90 4.91 16.67
CA THR A 107 30.49 5.98 17.49
C THR A 107 29.89 7.36 17.23
N GLY A 108 29.08 7.53 16.18
CA GLY A 108 28.51 8.82 15.78
C GLY A 108 29.50 9.75 15.05
N LEU A 109 30.58 9.20 14.47
CA LEU A 109 31.48 10.00 13.64
C LEU A 109 30.76 10.36 12.33
N CYS A 110 30.84 11.61 11.92
CA CYS A 110 30.16 12.14 10.75
C CYS A 110 31.14 12.96 9.89
N ASP A 111 31.80 12.30 8.95
CA ASP A 111 32.83 12.91 8.11
C ASP A 111 32.52 12.89 6.61
N ASN A 112 31.32 12.45 6.21
CA ASN A 112 30.87 12.43 4.83
C ASN A 112 29.35 12.54 4.74
N ILE A 113 28.84 12.81 3.54
CA ILE A 113 27.40 13.01 3.27
C ILE A 113 26.55 11.78 3.61
N LEU A 114 27.08 10.55 3.44
CA LEU A 114 26.37 9.31 3.79
C LEU A 114 26.13 9.23 5.30
N LEU A 115 27.15 9.49 6.11
CA LEU A 115 27.05 9.47 7.57
C LEU A 115 26.22 10.65 8.09
N ALA A 116 26.33 11.83 7.47
CA ALA A 116 25.46 12.97 7.79
C ALA A 116 23.99 12.60 7.55
N THR A 117 23.69 11.97 6.41
CA THR A 117 22.34 11.52 6.08
C THR A 117 21.85 10.42 7.02
N PHE A 118 22.74 9.51 7.44
CA PHE A 118 22.42 8.47 8.42
C PHE A 118 22.00 9.07 9.76
N LEU A 119 22.73 10.07 10.26
CA LEU A 119 22.41 10.73 11.53
C LEU A 119 21.12 11.56 11.45
N SER A 120 20.73 12.01 10.27
CA SER A 120 19.49 12.77 10.06
C SER A 120 18.29 11.92 9.61
N CYS A 121 18.43 10.62 9.32
CA CYS A 121 17.27 9.80 8.93
C CYS A 121 16.41 9.46 10.15
N THR A 122 15.09 9.58 9.98
CA THR A 122 14.07 9.09 10.91
C THR A 122 13.41 7.80 10.43
N CYS A 123 13.75 7.39 9.20
CA CYS A 123 13.31 6.17 8.55
C CYS A 123 13.94 4.90 9.17
N PRO A 124 13.34 3.71 8.97
CA PRO A 124 14.03 2.44 9.24
C PRO A 124 15.34 2.33 8.47
N ILE A 125 16.39 1.88 9.17
CA ILE A 125 17.75 1.78 8.62
C ILE A 125 18.16 0.30 8.57
N PHE A 126 18.65 -0.11 7.39
CA PHE A 126 19.16 -1.46 7.14
C PHE A 126 20.64 -1.37 6.78
N CYS A 127 21.46 -2.29 7.26
CA CYS A 127 22.87 -2.39 6.88
C CYS A 127 23.20 -3.82 6.46
N SER A 128 23.83 -3.97 5.29
CA SER A 128 24.34 -5.23 4.77
C SER A 128 25.86 -5.28 4.91
N PRO A 129 26.41 -5.88 5.98
CA PRO A 129 27.84 -5.85 6.22
C PRO A 129 28.62 -6.59 5.13
N ALA A 130 29.80 -6.06 4.79
CA ALA A 130 30.72 -6.72 3.86
C ALA A 130 32.16 -6.42 4.25
N MET A 131 32.90 -7.45 4.66
CA MET A 131 34.30 -7.33 5.10
C MET A 131 34.98 -8.70 5.12
N ASP A 132 36.30 -8.73 5.28
CA ASP A 132 37.03 -9.98 5.45
C ASP A 132 36.61 -10.71 6.75
N ARG A 133 36.86 -12.03 6.83
CA ARG A 133 36.50 -12.88 7.96
C ARG A 133 37.05 -12.34 9.27
N ASP A 134 38.33 -12.02 9.31
CA ASP A 134 38.96 -11.60 10.56
C ASP A 134 38.49 -10.22 10.99
N MET A 135 38.12 -9.35 10.03
CA MET A 135 37.46 -8.08 10.32
C MET A 135 36.06 -8.30 10.91
N TYR A 136 35.30 -9.24 10.34
CA TYR A 136 33.95 -9.56 10.80
C TYR A 136 33.95 -10.10 12.23
N LEU A 137 34.85 -11.04 12.51
CA LEU A 137 35.03 -11.69 13.81
C LEU A 137 35.75 -10.81 14.85
N ASN A 138 36.31 -9.68 14.43
CA ASN A 138 37.01 -8.78 15.35
C ASN A 138 36.08 -8.26 16.45
N ARG A 139 36.54 -8.32 17.71
CA ARG A 139 35.77 -7.90 18.88
C ARG A 139 35.25 -6.46 18.80
N ALA A 140 36.00 -5.54 18.19
CA ALA A 140 35.55 -4.17 18.01
C ALA A 140 34.36 -4.10 17.05
N ASN A 141 34.43 -4.83 15.94
CA ASN A 141 33.34 -4.89 14.97
C ASN A 141 32.09 -5.58 15.56
N SER A 142 32.25 -6.69 16.29
CA SER A 142 31.11 -7.35 16.95
C SER A 142 30.42 -6.44 17.97
N LYS A 143 31.18 -5.62 18.71
CA LYS A 143 30.62 -4.60 19.63
C LYS A 143 29.85 -3.52 18.86
N ASN A 144 30.39 -3.03 17.75
CA ASN A 144 29.73 -2.04 16.90
C ASN A 144 28.40 -2.58 16.34
N LEU A 145 28.41 -3.79 15.76
CA LEU A 145 27.20 -4.43 15.25
C LEU A 145 26.13 -4.61 16.34
N SER A 146 26.55 -5.02 17.55
CA SER A 146 25.63 -5.19 18.69
C SER A 146 25.05 -3.86 19.15
N LEU A 147 25.84 -2.79 19.17
CA LEU A 147 25.37 -1.45 19.52
C LEU A 147 24.38 -0.90 18.49
N LEU A 148 24.65 -1.09 17.20
CA LEU A 148 23.75 -0.67 16.12
C LEU A 148 22.41 -1.41 16.19
N LYS A 149 22.42 -2.74 16.43
CA LYS A 149 21.20 -3.51 16.67
C LYS A 149 20.38 -2.97 17.85
N LYS A 150 21.03 -2.62 18.97
CA LYS A 150 20.38 -2.01 20.13
C LYS A 150 19.78 -0.62 19.84
N ARG A 151 20.25 0.07 18.80
CA ARG A 151 19.70 1.34 18.31
C ARG A 151 18.62 1.14 17.22
N ASN A 152 18.02 -0.06 17.16
CA ASN A 152 16.98 -0.43 16.19
C ASN A 152 17.43 -0.35 14.71
N ILE A 153 18.73 -0.46 14.44
CA ILE A 153 19.24 -0.60 13.08
C ILE A 153 19.22 -2.07 12.71
N TYR A 154 18.56 -2.40 11.60
CA TYR A 154 18.50 -3.77 11.11
C TYR A 154 19.84 -4.14 10.46
N ILE A 155 20.54 -5.11 11.03
CA ILE A 155 21.82 -5.60 10.49
C ILE A 155 21.57 -6.97 9.86
N PHE A 156 21.77 -7.08 8.55
CA PHE A 156 21.76 -8.38 7.87
C PHE A 156 22.89 -9.28 8.36
N ASN A 157 22.62 -10.58 8.38
CA ASN A 157 23.68 -11.57 8.51
C ASN A 157 24.56 -11.57 7.24
N VAL A 158 25.83 -11.91 7.42
CA VAL A 158 26.78 -12.11 6.31
C VAL A 158 26.70 -13.56 5.82
N ASP A 159 27.02 -13.76 4.55
CA ASP A 159 27.15 -15.10 3.99
C ASP A 159 28.55 -15.67 4.27
N GLU A 160 28.65 -16.99 4.28
CA GLU A 160 29.91 -17.73 4.30
C GLU A 160 30.34 -18.09 2.87
N GLY A 161 31.64 -17.98 2.57
CA GLY A 161 32.21 -18.43 1.31
C GLY A 161 33.62 -17.92 1.09
N GLU A 162 34.12 -18.04 -0.14
CA GLU A 162 35.42 -17.50 -0.54
C GLU A 162 35.43 -15.97 -0.52
N LEU A 163 36.46 -15.35 0.04
CA LEU A 163 36.60 -13.90 0.18
C LEU A 163 37.62 -13.37 -0.83
N ALA A 164 37.62 -12.06 -1.07
CA ALA A 164 38.57 -11.43 -1.99
C ALA A 164 40.05 -11.58 -1.56
N SER A 165 40.31 -11.90 -0.29
CA SER A 165 41.62 -12.25 0.25
C SER A 165 42.09 -13.66 -0.15
N GLY A 166 41.22 -14.49 -0.74
CA GLY A 166 41.45 -15.92 -0.97
C GLY A 166 41.13 -16.80 0.24
N LEU A 167 40.70 -16.22 1.37
CA LEU A 167 40.26 -16.98 2.55
C LEU A 167 38.82 -17.48 2.37
N HIS A 168 38.45 -18.54 3.09
CA HIS A 168 37.06 -19.00 3.19
C HIS A 168 36.50 -18.68 4.59
N GLY A 169 35.30 -18.11 4.65
CA GLY A 169 34.59 -17.89 5.91
C GLY A 169 33.47 -16.84 5.84
N LEU A 170 32.94 -16.49 7.00
CA LEU A 170 31.91 -15.46 7.17
C LEU A 170 32.45 -14.07 6.82
N GLY A 171 31.63 -13.23 6.21
CA GLY A 171 31.98 -11.82 5.93
C GLY A 171 31.52 -11.31 4.57
N ARG A 172 31.08 -12.22 3.70
CA ARG A 172 30.53 -11.86 2.38
C ARG A 172 29.23 -11.10 2.56
N MET A 173 29.06 -10.04 1.78
CA MET A 173 27.77 -9.37 1.65
C MET A 173 26.74 -10.39 1.18
N LYS A 174 25.62 -10.42 1.90
CA LYS A 174 24.47 -11.27 1.59
C LYS A 174 24.03 -11.14 0.12
N ASP A 175 23.55 -12.23 -0.45
CA ASP A 175 23.02 -12.23 -1.82
C ASP A 175 21.93 -11.17 -2.03
N VAL A 176 21.92 -10.58 -3.24
CA VAL A 176 21.01 -9.49 -3.63
C VAL A 176 19.54 -9.90 -3.47
N ASN A 177 19.16 -11.10 -3.89
CA ASN A 177 17.78 -11.57 -3.78
C ASN A 177 17.42 -11.81 -2.32
N SER A 178 18.34 -12.36 -1.54
CA SER A 178 18.13 -12.61 -0.12
C SER A 178 17.94 -11.30 0.67
N LEU A 179 18.74 -10.27 0.38
CA LEU A 179 18.56 -8.93 0.95
C LEU A 179 17.21 -8.34 0.61
N PHE A 180 16.83 -8.39 -0.67
CA PHE A 180 15.56 -7.89 -1.15
C PHE A 180 14.38 -8.59 -0.47
N LEU A 181 14.42 -9.92 -0.36
CA LEU A 181 13.36 -10.72 0.27
C LEU A 181 13.26 -10.47 1.77
N GLU A 182 14.38 -10.38 2.50
CA GLU A 182 14.33 -10.09 3.93
C GLU A 182 13.80 -8.68 4.21
N MET A 183 14.19 -7.69 3.41
CA MET A 183 13.58 -6.35 3.50
C MET A 183 12.09 -6.42 3.19
N ALA A 184 11.68 -7.17 2.17
CA ALA A 184 10.28 -7.31 1.80
C ALA A 184 9.47 -7.89 2.95
N ASN A 185 9.97 -8.97 3.56
CA ASN A 185 9.32 -9.64 4.68
C ASN A 185 9.22 -8.73 5.91
N PHE A 186 10.27 -7.97 6.22
CA PHE A 186 10.24 -6.99 7.31
C PHE A 186 9.10 -5.99 7.13
N PHE A 187 8.98 -5.39 5.94
CA PHE A 187 7.91 -4.44 5.69
C PHE A 187 6.54 -5.11 5.70
N LEU A 188 6.40 -6.28 5.06
CA LEU A 188 5.13 -6.99 5.01
C LEU A 188 4.59 -7.34 6.40
N GLN A 189 5.43 -7.89 7.28
CA GLN A 189 5.02 -8.26 8.63
C GLN A 189 4.65 -7.06 9.51
N SER A 190 5.16 -5.87 9.17
CA SER A 190 4.80 -4.64 9.88
C SER A 190 3.46 -4.02 9.44
N LEU A 191 2.87 -4.52 8.34
CA LEU A 191 1.64 -3.96 7.79
C LEU A 191 0.40 -4.53 8.51
N PRO A 192 -0.55 -3.68 8.94
CA PRO A 192 -1.63 -4.09 9.85
C PRO A 192 -2.70 -4.98 9.19
N LEU A 193 -2.79 -4.99 7.86
CA LEU A 193 -3.68 -5.87 7.10
C LEU A 193 -2.91 -6.94 6.31
N PHE A 194 -1.66 -7.23 6.68
CA PHE A 194 -0.93 -8.34 6.09
C PHE A 194 -1.71 -9.66 6.26
N GLU A 195 -1.70 -10.49 5.22
CA GLU A 195 -2.46 -11.75 5.10
C GLU A 195 -4.00 -11.61 5.15
N LYS A 196 -4.54 -10.41 5.31
CA LYS A 196 -5.99 -10.18 5.27
C LYS A 196 -6.51 -10.14 3.84
N LYS A 197 -7.65 -10.79 3.61
CA LYS A 197 -8.41 -10.77 2.36
C LYS A 197 -9.56 -9.78 2.49
N ILE A 198 -9.64 -8.82 1.56
CA ILE A 198 -10.64 -7.76 1.60
C ILE A 198 -11.45 -7.76 0.30
N LEU A 199 -12.77 -7.85 0.44
CA LEU A 199 -13.71 -7.70 -0.66
C LEU A 199 -14.21 -6.25 -0.70
N ILE A 200 -14.20 -5.61 -1.86
CA ILE A 200 -14.70 -4.24 -2.03
C ILE A 200 -15.60 -4.16 -3.25
N THR A 201 -16.81 -3.61 -3.11
CA THR A 201 -17.64 -3.22 -4.26
C THR A 201 -17.50 -1.73 -4.55
N ALA A 202 -17.42 -1.37 -5.82
CA ALA A 202 -17.27 0.01 -6.26
C ALA A 202 -18.05 0.28 -7.56
N GLY A 203 -18.37 1.54 -7.80
CA GLY A 203 -19.06 1.98 -9.02
C GLY A 203 -20.57 1.77 -8.99
N PRO A 204 -21.27 2.13 -10.07
CA PRO A 204 -22.70 1.90 -10.23
C PRO A 204 -22.97 0.50 -10.78
N THR A 205 -24.24 0.11 -10.84
CA THR A 205 -24.69 -0.98 -11.73
C THR A 205 -25.62 -0.41 -12.80
N TYR A 206 -25.55 -0.96 -14.01
CA TYR A 206 -26.35 -0.55 -15.17
C TYR A 206 -27.30 -1.69 -15.55
N GLU A 207 -28.58 -1.50 -15.24
CA GLU A 207 -29.66 -2.45 -15.53
C GLU A 207 -30.26 -2.17 -16.90
N GLN A 208 -30.05 -3.09 -17.82
CA GLN A 208 -30.34 -2.88 -19.24
C GLN A 208 -31.85 -2.78 -19.54
N ILE A 209 -32.25 -1.73 -20.27
CA ILE A 209 -33.62 -1.57 -20.80
C ILE A 209 -33.70 -2.15 -22.22
N ASP A 210 -32.74 -1.76 -23.06
CA ASP A 210 -32.57 -2.17 -24.45
C ASP A 210 -31.05 -2.21 -24.79
N PRO A 211 -30.61 -2.53 -26.02
CA PRO A 211 -29.19 -2.57 -26.38
C PRO A 211 -28.42 -1.25 -26.22
N VAL A 212 -29.11 -0.13 -25.98
CA VAL A 212 -28.52 1.23 -25.95
C VAL A 212 -28.72 1.92 -24.60
N ARG A 213 -29.81 1.62 -23.89
CA ARG A 213 -30.24 2.34 -22.68
C ARG A 213 -30.23 1.43 -21.46
N PHE A 214 -29.95 2.02 -20.31
CA PHE A 214 -29.94 1.35 -19.01
C PHE A 214 -30.46 2.28 -17.90
N ILE A 215 -30.80 1.69 -16.77
CA ILE A 215 -31.05 2.36 -15.49
C ILE A 215 -29.79 2.23 -14.64
N GLY A 216 -29.32 3.32 -14.04
CA GLY A 216 -28.12 3.28 -13.21
C GLY A 216 -27.96 4.53 -12.35
N ASN A 217 -26.94 4.49 -11.48
CA ASN A 217 -26.67 5.54 -10.50
C ASN A 217 -25.43 6.37 -10.88
N PHE A 218 -25.32 7.59 -10.33
CA PHE A 218 -24.24 8.55 -10.63
C PHE A 218 -22.88 8.26 -9.95
N SER A 219 -22.66 7.02 -9.50
CA SER A 219 -21.39 6.68 -8.85
C SER A 219 -20.25 6.64 -9.85
N SER A 220 -19.13 7.29 -9.52
CA SER A 220 -17.89 7.16 -10.29
C SER A 220 -17.07 5.94 -9.89
N GLY A 221 -17.35 5.32 -8.74
CA GLY A 221 -16.53 4.26 -8.15
C GLY A 221 -15.29 4.72 -7.40
N LYS A 222 -14.95 6.01 -7.45
CA LYS A 222 -13.73 6.58 -6.83
C LYS A 222 -13.54 6.21 -5.36
N MET A 223 -14.61 6.26 -4.56
CA MET A 223 -14.51 5.93 -3.12
C MET A 223 -14.07 4.47 -2.89
N GLY A 224 -14.68 3.51 -3.59
CA GLY A 224 -14.28 2.10 -3.49
C GLY A 224 -12.87 1.85 -4.03
N CYS A 225 -12.46 2.56 -5.08
CA CYS A 225 -11.09 2.49 -5.59
C CYS A 225 -10.06 3.03 -4.58
N GLU A 226 -10.35 4.13 -3.88
CA GLU A 226 -9.47 4.67 -2.83
C GLU A 226 -9.39 3.74 -1.61
N LEU A 227 -10.51 3.12 -1.22
CA LEU A 227 -10.50 2.06 -0.19
C LEU A 227 -9.61 0.89 -0.61
N ALA A 228 -9.72 0.45 -1.86
CA ALA A 228 -8.91 -0.65 -2.38
C ALA A 228 -7.41 -0.32 -2.38
N LYS A 229 -7.04 0.88 -2.83
CA LYS A 229 -5.64 1.38 -2.74
C LYS A 229 -5.14 1.36 -1.31
N GLN A 230 -5.91 1.93 -0.38
CA GLN A 230 -5.47 2.07 1.00
C GLN A 230 -5.38 0.73 1.71
N ALA A 231 -6.34 -0.18 1.50
CA ALA A 231 -6.31 -1.54 2.04
C ALA A 231 -5.08 -2.31 1.57
N ALA A 232 -4.76 -2.19 0.28
CA ALA A 232 -3.63 -2.84 -0.33
C ALA A 232 -2.29 -2.27 0.14
N ASN A 233 -2.20 -0.95 0.36
CA ASN A 233 -1.05 -0.27 0.97
C ASN A 233 -0.81 -0.73 2.42
N LEU A 234 -1.89 -1.07 3.13
CA LEU A 234 -1.85 -1.64 4.48
C LEU A 234 -1.62 -3.16 4.48
N GLY A 235 -1.30 -3.77 3.32
CA GLY A 235 -0.83 -5.16 3.22
C GLY A 235 -1.86 -6.19 2.74
N ALA A 236 -3.14 -5.81 2.64
CA ALA A 236 -4.22 -6.72 2.29
C ALA A 236 -4.14 -7.23 0.85
N SER A 237 -4.65 -8.44 0.62
CA SER A 237 -5.07 -8.90 -0.70
C SER A 237 -6.49 -8.42 -0.96
N VAL A 238 -6.71 -7.65 -2.03
CA VAL A 238 -8.00 -6.99 -2.30
C VAL A 238 -8.65 -7.54 -3.56
N ASP A 239 -9.87 -8.04 -3.42
CA ASP A 239 -10.78 -8.33 -4.53
C ASP A 239 -11.71 -7.13 -4.73
N LEU A 240 -11.48 -6.34 -5.78
CA LEU A 240 -12.27 -5.16 -6.14
C LEU A 240 -13.30 -5.52 -7.22
N ILE A 241 -14.57 -5.58 -6.85
CA ILE A 241 -15.70 -5.76 -7.78
C ILE A 241 -16.13 -4.39 -8.27
N LEU A 242 -15.74 -4.05 -9.49
CA LEU A 242 -15.88 -2.71 -10.06
C LEU A 242 -16.97 -2.68 -11.14
N GLY A 243 -18.03 -1.93 -10.87
CA GLY A 243 -19.01 -1.54 -11.88
C GLY A 243 -18.46 -0.49 -12.85
N PRO A 244 -19.26 -0.04 -13.82
CA PRO A 244 -18.80 0.89 -14.86
C PRO A 244 -18.16 2.16 -14.29
N SER A 245 -16.88 2.38 -14.61
CA SER A 245 -16.09 3.47 -14.03
C SER A 245 -14.98 3.91 -14.99
N SER A 246 -14.61 5.19 -14.92
CA SER A 246 -13.41 5.74 -15.57
C SER A 246 -12.16 5.66 -14.69
N GLU A 247 -12.27 5.17 -13.45
CA GLU A 247 -11.15 5.06 -12.54
C GLU A 247 -10.15 4.02 -13.05
N SER A 248 -8.88 4.41 -13.09
CA SER A 248 -7.79 3.48 -13.36
C SER A 248 -7.05 3.18 -12.06
N LEU A 249 -6.96 1.90 -11.73
CA LEU A 249 -6.31 1.42 -10.53
C LEU A 249 -5.30 0.35 -10.91
N SER A 250 -4.04 0.58 -10.57
CA SER A 250 -2.97 -0.39 -10.71
C SER A 250 -2.25 -0.48 -9.39
N HIS A 251 -2.48 -1.57 -8.68
CA HIS A 251 -1.75 -1.92 -7.48
C HIS A 251 -1.69 -3.45 -7.44
N PRO A 252 -0.53 -4.03 -7.15
CA PRO A 252 -0.34 -5.44 -7.44
C PRO A 252 -1.04 -6.39 -6.47
N ARG A 253 -1.45 -5.90 -5.30
CA ARG A 253 -2.29 -6.63 -4.34
C ARG A 253 -3.79 -6.46 -4.60
N ILE A 254 -4.18 -5.85 -5.71
CA ILE A 254 -5.58 -5.62 -6.08
C ILE A 254 -5.90 -6.43 -7.33
N THR A 255 -6.89 -7.31 -7.23
CA THR A 255 -7.48 -8.00 -8.37
C THR A 255 -8.82 -7.34 -8.69
N ILE A 256 -8.98 -6.87 -9.93
CA ILE A 256 -10.17 -6.13 -10.36
C ILE A 256 -11.09 -7.05 -11.17
N PHE A 257 -12.36 -7.12 -10.76
CA PHE A 257 -13.42 -7.85 -11.45
C PHE A 257 -14.41 -6.84 -12.03
N ASN A 258 -14.35 -6.62 -13.33
CA ASN A 258 -15.26 -5.70 -14.01
C ASN A 258 -16.64 -6.35 -14.20
N ILE A 259 -17.69 -5.64 -13.80
CA ILE A 259 -19.09 -6.04 -13.95
C ILE A 259 -19.91 -4.91 -14.58
N GLN A 260 -21.14 -5.22 -14.96
CA GLN A 260 -22.11 -4.22 -15.41
C GLN A 260 -23.38 -4.21 -14.55
N THR A 261 -23.96 -5.37 -14.24
CA THR A 261 -25.26 -5.46 -13.55
C THR A 261 -25.14 -5.83 -12.07
N ALA A 262 -26.18 -5.55 -11.29
CA ALA A 262 -26.25 -5.97 -9.88
C ALA A 262 -26.15 -7.50 -9.73
N GLN A 263 -26.75 -8.26 -10.66
CA GLN A 263 -26.66 -9.72 -10.65
C GLN A 263 -25.24 -10.23 -10.86
N GLN A 264 -24.45 -9.57 -11.73
CA GLN A 264 -23.04 -9.91 -11.94
C GLN A 264 -22.21 -9.53 -10.71
N MET A 265 -22.45 -8.35 -10.13
CA MET A 265 -21.81 -7.92 -8.88
C MET A 265 -22.09 -8.92 -7.76
N PHE A 266 -23.34 -9.36 -7.60
CA PHE A 266 -23.74 -10.34 -6.62
C PHE A 266 -22.94 -11.64 -6.76
N LYS A 267 -22.94 -12.25 -7.95
CA LYS A 267 -22.22 -13.51 -8.20
C LYS A 267 -20.73 -13.40 -7.91
N ALA A 268 -20.12 -12.28 -8.30
CA ALA A 268 -18.72 -12.03 -8.01
C ALA A 268 -18.46 -11.91 -6.50
N CYS A 269 -19.31 -11.17 -5.77
CA CYS A 269 -19.21 -11.03 -4.32
C CYS A 269 -19.43 -12.36 -3.59
N GLU A 270 -20.47 -13.11 -3.95
CA GLU A 270 -20.81 -14.41 -3.37
C GLU A 270 -19.61 -15.36 -3.40
N SER A 271 -18.93 -15.46 -4.55
CA SER A 271 -17.75 -16.32 -4.70
C SER A 271 -16.54 -15.93 -3.84
N LYS A 272 -16.49 -14.69 -3.33
CA LYS A 272 -15.35 -14.12 -2.59
C LYS A 272 -15.64 -13.87 -1.12
N PHE A 273 -16.91 -13.70 -0.77
CA PHE A 273 -17.34 -13.28 0.56
C PHE A 273 -16.99 -14.32 1.63
N ILE A 274 -17.12 -15.61 1.29
CA ILE A 274 -16.85 -16.70 2.25
C ILE A 274 -15.40 -16.71 2.74
N ASP A 275 -14.46 -16.30 1.87
CA ASP A 275 -13.01 -16.33 2.13
C ASP A 275 -12.46 -14.97 2.60
N CYS A 276 -13.27 -13.91 2.65
CA CYS A 276 -12.78 -12.59 3.03
C CYS A 276 -12.82 -12.37 4.55
N ASP A 277 -11.91 -11.52 5.06
CA ASP A 277 -11.90 -11.08 6.44
C ASP A 277 -12.75 -9.81 6.65
N ILE A 278 -12.83 -8.97 5.61
CA ILE A 278 -13.48 -7.66 5.63
C ILE A 278 -14.17 -7.42 4.28
N ALA A 279 -15.40 -6.94 4.29
CA ALA A 279 -16.17 -6.60 3.10
C ALA A 279 -16.63 -5.13 3.14
N PHE A 280 -16.27 -4.34 2.13
CA PHE A 280 -16.74 -2.96 1.95
C PHE A 280 -17.76 -2.91 0.81
N PHE A 281 -18.99 -2.50 1.12
CA PHE A 281 -20.06 -2.34 0.14
C PHE A 281 -20.23 -0.87 -0.24
N ALA A 282 -19.29 -0.35 -1.05
CA ALA A 282 -19.22 1.06 -1.46
C ALA A 282 -19.81 1.32 -2.86
N SER A 283 -20.35 0.30 -3.53
CA SER A 283 -21.03 0.45 -4.81
C SER A 283 -22.41 1.10 -4.68
N ALA A 284 -22.83 1.80 -5.73
CA ALA A 284 -24.19 2.34 -5.86
C ALA A 284 -25.02 1.39 -6.73
N VAL A 285 -25.44 0.28 -6.14
CA VAL A 285 -26.29 -0.73 -6.80
C VAL A 285 -27.68 -0.15 -7.08
N SER A 286 -28.23 -0.41 -8.26
CA SER A 286 -29.62 -0.03 -8.57
C SER A 286 -30.60 -0.87 -7.77
N ASP A 287 -31.49 -0.24 -7.01
CA ASP A 287 -32.49 -0.92 -6.15
C ASP A 287 -33.55 -1.68 -6.96
N PHE A 288 -33.72 -1.34 -8.23
CA PHE A 288 -34.67 -1.95 -9.15
C PHE A 288 -34.04 -2.16 -10.53
N LYS A 289 -34.64 -3.03 -11.33
CA LYS A 289 -34.24 -3.33 -12.71
C LYS A 289 -35.48 -3.46 -13.60
N PRO A 290 -35.37 -3.29 -14.94
CA PRO A 290 -36.50 -3.53 -15.84
C PRO A 290 -37.01 -4.98 -15.74
N SER A 291 -38.33 -5.17 -15.64
CA SER A 291 -38.93 -6.51 -15.57
C SER A 291 -38.78 -7.31 -16.87
N SER A 292 -38.54 -6.63 -17.99
CA SER A 292 -38.18 -7.27 -19.26
C SER A 292 -37.17 -6.43 -20.04
N ILE A 293 -36.16 -7.10 -20.60
CA ILE A 293 -35.13 -6.48 -21.45
C ILE A 293 -35.59 -6.58 -22.91
N LYS A 294 -35.60 -5.46 -23.64
CA LYS A 294 -35.90 -5.49 -25.08
C LYS A 294 -34.66 -5.86 -25.88
N LYS A 295 -34.82 -6.75 -26.88
CA LYS A 295 -33.72 -7.18 -27.76
C LYS A 295 -33.32 -6.13 -28.79
N GLU A 296 -34.24 -5.24 -29.14
CA GLU A 296 -34.04 -4.18 -30.12
C GLU A 296 -34.19 -2.81 -29.45
N LYS A 297 -33.53 -1.80 -30.02
CA LYS A 297 -33.62 -0.42 -29.55
C LYS A 297 -35.08 0.04 -29.61
N ILE A 298 -35.58 0.58 -28.50
CA ILE A 298 -36.95 1.08 -28.45
C ILE A 298 -37.04 2.39 -29.25
N ASN A 299 -37.83 2.39 -30.32
CA ASN A 299 -37.99 3.50 -31.26
C ASN A 299 -39.14 4.46 -30.91
N THR A 300 -39.96 4.12 -29.92
CA THR A 300 -41.04 4.99 -29.44
C THR A 300 -40.51 6.09 -28.52
N LYS A 301 -41.11 7.29 -28.61
CA LYS A 301 -40.69 8.47 -27.83
C LYS A 301 -41.28 8.52 -26.42
N SER A 302 -42.40 7.84 -26.20
CA SER A 302 -43.06 7.71 -24.90
C SER A 302 -43.15 6.23 -24.55
N ILE A 303 -42.55 5.85 -23.43
CA ILE A 303 -42.48 4.47 -22.95
C ILE A 303 -42.71 4.44 -21.45
N ILE A 304 -43.36 3.37 -21.00
CA ILE A 304 -43.42 3.00 -19.59
C ILE A 304 -42.48 1.83 -19.41
N ILE A 305 -41.55 1.94 -18.46
CA ILE A 305 -40.63 0.86 -18.09
C ILE A 305 -41.16 0.28 -16.78
N GLU A 306 -41.74 -0.91 -16.86
CA GLU A 306 -42.06 -1.69 -15.67
C GLU A 306 -40.78 -2.21 -15.02
N THR A 307 -40.71 -2.11 -13.70
CA THR A 307 -39.53 -2.48 -12.91
C THR A 307 -39.88 -3.50 -11.85
N GLU A 308 -38.89 -4.31 -11.49
CA GLU A 308 -38.94 -5.24 -10.37
C GLU A 308 -37.76 -4.97 -9.41
N PRO A 309 -37.89 -5.34 -8.12
CA PRO A 309 -36.80 -5.20 -7.16
C PRO A 309 -35.54 -5.93 -7.60
N ASN A 310 -34.39 -5.33 -7.34
CA ASN A 310 -33.10 -5.96 -7.55
C ASN A 310 -32.68 -6.78 -6.32
N ILE A 311 -31.63 -7.59 -6.48
CA ILE A 311 -31.06 -8.33 -5.35
C ILE A 311 -30.39 -7.37 -4.35
N ASP A 312 -30.75 -7.49 -3.08
CA ASP A 312 -30.07 -6.77 -2.00
C ASP A 312 -28.79 -7.51 -1.60
N ILE A 313 -27.72 -7.23 -2.33
CA ILE A 313 -26.42 -7.92 -2.19
C ILE A 313 -25.96 -8.00 -0.75
N VAL A 314 -26.02 -6.88 -0.01
CA VAL A 314 -25.50 -6.86 1.36
C VAL A 314 -26.39 -7.68 2.28
N LYS A 315 -27.71 -7.54 2.17
CA LYS A 315 -28.64 -8.33 2.98
C LYS A 315 -28.46 -9.82 2.74
N THR A 316 -28.35 -10.24 1.48
CA THR A 316 -28.15 -11.65 1.11
C THR A 316 -26.82 -12.19 1.62
N LEU A 317 -25.70 -11.48 1.44
CA LEU A 317 -24.40 -11.99 1.90
C LEU A 317 -24.27 -11.96 3.44
N SER A 318 -24.89 -10.96 4.08
CA SER A 318 -24.82 -10.80 5.53
C SER A 318 -25.55 -11.91 6.31
N SER A 319 -26.49 -12.64 5.68
CA SER A 319 -27.10 -13.82 6.30
C SER A 319 -26.16 -15.01 6.38
N ASP A 320 -25.17 -15.07 5.49
CA ASP A 320 -24.16 -16.11 5.44
C ASP A 320 -22.85 -15.68 6.14
N LYS A 321 -22.88 -14.54 6.85
CA LYS A 321 -21.75 -14.02 7.62
C LYS A 321 -21.40 -15.00 8.75
N ILE A 322 -20.14 -15.44 8.75
CA ILE A 322 -19.54 -16.29 9.78
C ILE A 322 -18.68 -15.42 10.70
N SER A 323 -17.73 -14.69 10.12
CA SER A 323 -16.75 -13.85 10.83
C SER A 323 -16.34 -12.59 10.07
N GLN A 324 -16.92 -12.35 8.90
CA GLN A 324 -16.62 -11.20 8.05
C GLN A 324 -16.98 -9.90 8.75
N PHE A 325 -16.07 -8.92 8.73
CA PHE A 325 -16.39 -7.56 9.16
C PHE A 325 -16.98 -6.78 7.99
N ILE A 326 -18.25 -6.38 8.08
CA ILE A 326 -19.01 -5.77 7.00
C ILE A 326 -19.13 -4.26 7.22
N VAL A 327 -18.64 -3.50 6.25
CA VAL A 327 -18.77 -2.04 6.18
C VAL A 327 -19.73 -1.67 5.06
N GLY A 328 -20.86 -1.04 5.42
CA GLY A 328 -21.84 -0.54 4.48
C GLY A 328 -21.72 0.96 4.23
N PHE A 329 -22.29 1.42 3.12
CA PHE A 329 -22.46 2.84 2.83
C PHE A 329 -23.94 3.23 2.76
N ALA A 330 -24.23 4.44 3.23
CA ALA A 330 -25.54 5.07 3.16
C ALA A 330 -25.42 6.46 2.54
N LEU A 331 -26.46 6.84 1.82
CA LEU A 331 -26.63 8.15 1.23
C LEU A 331 -28.11 8.48 1.39
N GLU A 332 -28.45 9.20 2.44
CA GLU A 332 -29.83 9.49 2.83
C GLU A 332 -30.10 10.99 2.63
N THR A 333 -31.34 11.34 2.30
CA THR A 333 -31.76 12.75 2.10
C THR A 333 -32.57 13.29 3.28
N GLN A 334 -33.17 12.41 4.08
CA GLN A 334 -34.02 12.73 5.22
C GLN A 334 -33.74 11.75 6.37
N ASN A 335 -33.83 12.20 7.62
CA ASN A 335 -33.63 11.38 8.82
C ASN A 335 -32.37 10.49 8.75
N GLU A 336 -31.27 11.08 8.27
CA GLU A 336 -30.11 10.40 7.71
C GLU A 336 -29.49 9.39 8.68
N GLU A 337 -29.24 9.81 9.93
CA GLU A 337 -28.64 8.95 10.96
C GLU A 337 -29.60 7.80 11.37
N SER A 338 -30.90 8.08 11.55
CA SER A 338 -31.88 7.06 11.93
C SER A 338 -32.06 5.99 10.84
N ASN A 339 -32.10 6.42 9.58
CA ASN A 339 -32.19 5.51 8.44
C ASN A 339 -30.91 4.68 8.27
N ALA A 340 -29.74 5.30 8.44
CA ALA A 340 -28.46 4.61 8.41
C ALA A 340 -28.39 3.50 9.48
N VAL A 341 -28.77 3.80 10.73
CA VAL A 341 -28.80 2.80 11.81
C VAL A 341 -29.76 1.66 11.52
N LYS A 342 -30.97 1.96 11.00
CA LYS A 342 -31.93 0.92 10.59
C LYS A 342 -31.34 0.04 9.48
N LYS A 343 -30.72 0.65 8.46
CA LYS A 343 -30.08 -0.07 7.34
C LYS A 343 -28.95 -0.97 7.83
N MET A 344 -28.10 -0.48 8.73
CA MET A 344 -26.99 -1.22 9.32
C MET A 344 -27.48 -2.48 10.05
N LYS A 345 -28.46 -2.32 10.97
CA LYS A 345 -29.06 -3.43 11.73
C LYS A 345 -29.78 -4.44 10.83
N ASN A 346 -30.59 -3.95 9.88
CA ASN A 346 -31.35 -4.82 8.97
C ASN A 346 -30.48 -5.65 8.03
N LYS A 347 -29.23 -5.22 7.80
CA LYS A 347 -28.28 -5.88 6.91
C LYS A 347 -27.05 -6.42 7.65
N ASN A 348 -27.14 -6.59 8.97
CA ASN A 348 -26.12 -7.18 9.83
C ASN A 348 -24.69 -6.65 9.58
N MET A 349 -24.59 -5.34 9.33
CA MET A 349 -23.33 -4.63 9.09
C MET A 349 -22.68 -4.27 10.44
N ASP A 350 -21.35 -4.25 10.49
CA ASP A 350 -20.60 -3.85 11.69
C ASP A 350 -20.33 -2.35 11.77
N LEU A 351 -20.29 -1.71 10.60
CA LEU A 351 -20.04 -0.28 10.46
C LEU A 351 -20.87 0.26 9.28
N ILE A 352 -21.42 1.46 9.43
CA ILE A 352 -22.04 2.17 8.32
C ILE A 352 -21.45 3.56 8.14
N ILE A 353 -21.09 3.87 6.89
CA ILE A 353 -20.57 5.16 6.46
C ILE A 353 -21.72 5.95 5.83
N LEU A 354 -22.19 6.97 6.56
CA LEU A 354 -23.21 7.89 6.07
C LEU A 354 -22.55 9.08 5.37
N ASN A 355 -22.81 9.23 4.07
CA ASN A 355 -22.33 10.35 3.27
C ASN A 355 -23.31 11.54 3.34
N SER A 356 -22.78 12.76 3.47
CA SER A 356 -23.59 13.98 3.38
C SER A 356 -23.83 14.41 1.92
N LEU A 357 -25.09 14.67 1.56
CA LEU A 357 -25.50 15.33 0.30
C LEU A 357 -25.73 16.84 0.44
N ARG A 358 -25.73 17.38 1.66
CA ARG A 358 -26.12 18.78 1.93
C ARG A 358 -24.98 19.76 1.69
N ASP A 359 -23.75 19.26 1.68
CA ASP A 359 -22.55 20.06 1.48
C ASP A 359 -22.22 20.14 -0.01
N ASN A 360 -22.14 21.36 -0.54
CA ASN A 360 -21.63 21.60 -1.89
C ASN A 360 -20.27 20.92 -2.01
N GLN A 361 -20.07 20.09 -3.05
CA GLN A 361 -18.86 19.30 -3.31
C GLN A 361 -18.67 17.99 -2.53
N SER A 362 -19.71 17.43 -1.90
CA SER A 362 -19.64 16.11 -1.23
C SER A 362 -20.35 15.01 -2.04
N GLY A 363 -19.79 13.79 -2.03
CA GLY A 363 -20.48 12.58 -2.52
C GLY A 363 -20.18 12.20 -3.97
N PHE A 364 -21.23 12.00 -4.77
CA PHE A 364 -21.12 11.58 -6.17
C PHE A 364 -20.54 12.68 -7.06
N GLY A 365 -19.72 12.30 -8.04
CA GLY A 365 -19.12 13.24 -9.01
C GLY A 365 -18.00 14.14 -8.47
N PHE A 366 -17.75 14.15 -7.15
CA PHE A 366 -16.69 14.96 -6.53
C PHE A 366 -15.49 14.13 -6.06
N ASP A 367 -14.37 14.80 -5.83
CA ASP A 367 -13.14 14.22 -5.28
C ASP A 367 -13.11 14.18 -3.76
N THR A 368 -14.09 14.84 -3.15
CA THR A 368 -14.24 15.03 -1.72
C THR A 368 -15.50 14.34 -1.20
N ASN A 369 -15.51 14.08 0.10
CA ASN A 369 -16.66 13.50 0.79
C ASN A 369 -16.65 13.94 2.26
N LYS A 370 -17.83 14.16 2.82
CA LYS A 370 -18.04 14.41 4.25
C LYS A 370 -18.85 13.25 4.79
N ILE A 371 -18.31 12.58 5.79
CA ILE A 371 -18.86 11.32 6.28
C ILE A 371 -19.15 11.35 7.78
N THR A 372 -20.14 10.56 8.17
CA THR A 372 -20.37 10.15 9.54
C THR A 372 -20.21 8.64 9.62
N ILE A 373 -19.40 8.17 10.56
CA ILE A 373 -19.21 6.75 10.82
C ILE A 373 -20.06 6.38 12.04
N ILE A 374 -20.82 5.30 11.90
CA ILE A 374 -21.64 4.74 12.98
C ILE A 374 -21.28 3.26 13.13
N ASP A 375 -20.96 2.84 14.35
CA ASP A 375 -20.62 1.46 14.69
C ASP A 375 -21.80 0.70 15.32
N ASN A 376 -21.60 -0.59 15.62
CA ASN A 376 -22.61 -1.45 16.25
C ASN A 376 -23.09 -0.98 17.63
N ASP A 377 -22.23 -0.29 18.37
CA ASP A 377 -22.55 0.29 19.69
C ASP A 377 -23.25 1.65 19.57
N LEU A 378 -23.51 2.10 18.34
CA LEU A 378 -24.11 3.38 17.98
C LEU A 378 -23.24 4.59 18.38
N ASN A 379 -21.93 4.39 18.52
CA ASN A 379 -21.00 5.51 18.59
C ASN A 379 -20.97 6.22 17.23
N ILE A 380 -20.98 7.55 17.27
CA ILE A 380 -21.06 8.39 16.08
C ILE A 380 -19.80 9.24 16.00
N LYS A 381 -19.02 9.07 14.92
CA LYS A 381 -17.84 9.87 14.61
C LYS A 381 -18.08 10.69 13.35
N LYS A 382 -18.09 12.02 13.47
CA LYS A 382 -18.32 12.96 12.37
C LYS A 382 -16.99 13.49 11.86
N TYR A 383 -16.80 13.43 10.54
CA TYR A 383 -15.60 13.93 9.89
C TYR A 383 -15.93 15.11 8.96
N PRO A 384 -15.00 16.07 8.81
CA PRO A 384 -15.19 17.20 7.90
C PRO A 384 -15.15 16.75 6.43
N LEU A 385 -15.36 17.71 5.53
CA LEU A 385 -15.13 17.48 4.10
C LEU A 385 -13.64 17.19 3.87
N MET A 386 -13.33 16.02 3.31
CA MET A 386 -11.97 15.55 3.08
C MET A 386 -11.85 14.95 1.69
N LYS A 387 -10.63 14.77 1.19
CA LYS A 387 -10.41 14.03 -0.06
C LYS A 387 -10.81 12.57 0.13
N LYS A 388 -11.34 11.92 -0.91
CA LYS A 388 -11.72 10.50 -0.85
C LYS A 388 -10.58 9.56 -0.42
N SER A 389 -9.33 9.90 -0.74
CA SER A 389 -8.14 9.18 -0.26
C SER A 389 -7.96 9.28 1.25
N GLU A 390 -8.24 10.44 1.85
CA GLU A 390 -8.18 10.66 3.30
C GLU A 390 -9.36 10.00 4.00
N VAL A 391 -10.55 10.07 3.39
CA VAL A 391 -11.75 9.35 3.86
C VAL A 391 -11.49 7.85 3.90
N ALA A 392 -10.86 7.28 2.86
CA ALA A 392 -10.51 5.86 2.83
C ALA A 392 -9.58 5.48 3.98
N LYS A 393 -8.60 6.34 4.30
CA LYS A 393 -7.71 6.15 5.45
C LYS A 393 -8.49 6.11 6.77
N VAL A 394 -9.32 7.12 7.02
CA VAL A 394 -10.13 7.20 8.26
C VAL A 394 -11.02 5.97 8.43
N ILE A 395 -11.66 5.51 7.34
CA ILE A 395 -12.51 4.31 7.38
C ILE A 395 -11.70 3.06 7.75
N LEU A 396 -10.50 2.88 7.18
CA LEU A 396 -9.67 1.72 7.52
C LEU A 396 -9.07 1.81 8.92
N ASP A 397 -8.72 3.01 9.39
CA ASP A 397 -8.26 3.22 10.76
C ASP A 397 -9.35 2.80 11.77
N GLU A 398 -10.62 3.11 11.48
CA GLU A 398 -11.76 2.68 12.31
C GLU A 398 -11.96 1.15 12.29
N VAL A 399 -11.84 0.52 11.11
CA VAL A 399 -11.92 -0.95 10.99
C VAL A 399 -10.79 -1.64 11.78
N LEU A 400 -9.57 -1.08 11.71
CA LEU A 400 -8.43 -1.59 12.47
C LEU A 400 -8.62 -1.45 13.98
N PHE A 401 -9.18 -0.32 14.43
CA PHE A 401 -9.51 -0.09 15.83
C PHE A 401 -10.44 -1.18 16.38
N HIS A 402 -11.59 -1.42 15.73
CA HIS A 402 -12.53 -2.45 16.18
C HIS A 402 -11.94 -3.88 16.13
N LYS A 403 -11.12 -4.21 15.12
CA LYS A 403 -10.47 -5.53 15.08
C LYS A 403 -9.43 -5.71 16.18
N SER A 404 -8.76 -4.65 16.61
CA SER A 404 -7.80 -4.72 17.72
C SER A 404 -8.48 -4.99 19.07
N GLU A 405 -9.65 -4.41 19.32
CA GLU A 405 -10.42 -4.63 20.55
C GLU A 405 -11.01 -6.05 20.63
N ILE A 406 -11.46 -6.61 19.51
CA ILE A 406 -11.94 -8.00 19.44
C ILE A 406 -10.84 -9.00 19.80
N HIS A 407 -9.60 -8.75 19.35
CA HIS A 407 -8.46 -9.61 19.70
C HIS A 407 -8.05 -9.49 21.19
N GLN A 408 -8.21 -8.33 21.81
CA GLN A 408 -7.96 -8.16 23.25
C GLN A 408 -9.06 -8.80 24.11
N SER A 409 -10.31 -8.75 23.65
CA SER A 409 -11.46 -9.29 24.39
C SER A 409 -11.53 -10.83 24.36
N ASN A 410 -10.97 -11.46 23.32
CA ASN A 410 -10.84 -12.92 23.20
C ASN A 410 -9.56 -13.49 23.84
N ALA A 411 -8.67 -12.63 24.35
CA ALA A 411 -7.42 -13.02 25.02
C ALA A 411 -7.52 -12.92 26.57
N LEU A 412 -8.67 -12.49 27.08
CA LEU A 412 -9.10 -12.52 28.49
C LEU A 412 -10.09 -13.65 28.68
#